data_AF-A0A645E9T7-F1
#
_entry.id   AF-A0A645E9T7-F1
#
_cell.length_a   1.000
_cell.length_b   1.000
_cell.length_c   1.000
_cell.angle_alpha   90.00
_cell.angle_beta   90.00
_cell.angle_gamma   90.00
#
_symmetry.space_group_name_H-M   'P 1'
#
loop_
_entity.id
_entity.type
_entity.pdbx_description
1 polymer ?
#
loop_
_entity_poly.entity_id
_entity_poly.type
_entity_poly.pdbx_seq_one_letter_code
_entity_poly.pdbx_strand_id
1 'polypeptide(L)'
;MEQAASLRKLHRGSCWGFWIMLAVFLALAGFQVWTYLYSYRRFDYLVNGNVTDVYWFLFYVLELQNSLRHWRNIRRLRKRLAGGEPLDHHADYRAAHRHYALTAYWKLPLWLLLVAALIAQTAHEYRDDVHPLPEGATDFPAVRLEEVRGGLTGENAIWGETRHEWTMTGVVADEIREWEYADDVETGSQVELNTVCYRFPLAWTTDMAFDALQENWYYGLSEVYWTGGGVPVETGLVDEAWTQAPCEKNHWRFALYIRDGRYIVTTFYLDRAYGDFDDPEVAEAFRDQCVEKILPLLAQRLNG
;
A
#
# COMPACT_ATOMS: atom_id res chain seq x y z
N MET A 1 54.94 2.29 21.93
CA MET A 1 54.51 1.57 20.69
C MET A 1 53.08 1.04 20.78
N GLU A 2 52.60 0.60 21.95
CA GLU A 2 51.24 0.04 22.12
C GLU A 2 50.10 0.99 21.73
N GLN A 3 50.18 2.28 22.11
CA GLN A 3 49.13 3.27 21.75
C GLN A 3 48.98 3.46 20.23
N ALA A 4 50.06 3.43 19.46
CA ALA A 4 49.98 3.56 18.00
C ALA A 4 49.36 2.31 17.35
N ALA A 5 49.66 1.12 17.89
CA ALA A 5 49.09 -0.14 17.44
C ALA A 5 47.59 -0.23 17.77
N SER A 6 47.17 0.16 18.97
CA SER A 6 45.76 0.18 19.38
C SER A 6 44.96 1.17 18.54
N LEU A 7 45.49 2.36 18.25
CA LEU A 7 44.83 3.37 17.43
C LEU A 7 44.72 2.94 15.95
N ARG A 8 45.71 2.21 15.43
CA ARG A 8 45.65 1.62 14.08
C ARG A 8 44.58 0.52 14.00
N LYS A 9 44.46 -0.33 15.03
CA LYS A 9 43.40 -1.35 15.13
C LYS A 9 42.01 -0.69 15.21
N LEU A 10 41.86 0.32 16.05
CA LEU A 10 40.62 1.09 16.20
C LEU A 10 40.22 1.76 14.89
N HIS A 11 41.13 2.46 14.21
CA HIS A 11 40.86 3.07 12.90
C HIS A 11 40.40 2.05 11.86
N ARG A 12 41.04 0.87 11.81
CA ARG A 12 40.66 -0.21 10.87
C ARG A 12 39.27 -0.74 11.20
N GLY A 13 38.97 -0.95 12.48
CA GLY A 13 37.66 -1.37 12.96
C GLY A 13 36.56 -0.37 12.59
N SER A 14 36.75 0.92 12.88
CA SER A 14 35.76 1.96 12.58
C SER A 14 35.58 2.18 11.07
N CYS A 15 36.63 2.01 10.27
CA CYS A 15 36.53 2.04 8.82
C CYS A 15 35.68 0.88 8.28
N TRP A 16 35.91 -0.34 8.76
CA TRP A 16 35.09 -1.50 8.40
C TRP A 16 33.65 -1.37 8.88
N GLY A 17 33.43 -0.89 10.11
CA GLY A 17 32.11 -0.63 10.64
C GLY A 17 31.32 0.37 9.77
N PHE A 18 31.97 1.44 9.30
CA PHE A 18 31.36 2.37 8.34
C PHE A 18 30.98 1.67 7.02
N TRP A 19 31.90 0.91 6.41
CA TRP A 19 31.61 0.22 5.14
C TRP A 19 30.52 -0.83 5.26
N ILE A 20 30.47 -1.58 6.35
CA ILE A 20 29.40 -2.55 6.63
C ILE A 20 28.06 -1.82 6.75
N MET A 21 28.01 -0.75 7.55
CA MET A 21 26.77 0.04 7.72
C MET A 21 26.32 0.67 6.40
N LEU A 22 27.25 1.14 5.57
CA LEU A 22 26.94 1.64 4.24
C LEU A 22 26.38 0.54 3.34
N ALA A 23 26.98 -0.66 3.36
CA ALA A 23 26.50 -1.79 2.56
C ALA A 23 25.08 -2.22 2.99
N VAL A 24 24.81 -2.29 4.29
CA VAL A 24 23.46 -2.59 4.83
C VAL A 24 22.47 -1.50 4.43
N PHE A 25 22.84 -0.22 4.58
CA PHE A 25 21.99 0.89 4.15
C PHE A 25 21.67 0.84 2.66
N LEU A 26 22.66 0.59 1.80
CA LEU A 26 22.45 0.48 0.35
C LEU A 26 21.61 -0.73 -0.02
N ALA A 27 21.77 -1.86 0.67
CA ALA A 27 20.94 -3.04 0.45
C ALA A 27 19.47 -2.77 0.80
N LEU A 28 19.21 -2.08 1.92
CA LEU A 28 17.85 -1.70 2.32
C LEU A 28 17.25 -0.63 1.41
N ALA A 29 18.02 0.40 1.04
CA ALA A 29 17.59 1.39 0.07
C ALA A 29 17.30 0.75 -1.30
N GLY A 30 18.13 -0.21 -1.72
CA GLY A 30 17.90 -1.01 -2.91
C GLY A 30 16.64 -1.87 -2.81
N PHE A 31 16.36 -2.48 -1.66
CA PHE A 31 15.12 -3.22 -1.42
C PHE A 31 13.89 -2.30 -1.46
N GLN A 32 13.98 -1.09 -0.91
CA GLN A 32 12.92 -0.08 -0.99
C GLN A 32 12.71 0.38 -2.44
N VAL A 33 13.77 0.74 -3.16
CA VAL A 33 13.65 1.09 -4.58
C VAL A 33 13.06 -0.07 -5.37
N TRP A 34 13.49 -1.31 -5.08
CA TRP A 34 12.91 -2.51 -5.65
C TRP A 34 11.42 -2.60 -5.36
N THR A 35 10.97 -2.45 -4.11
CA THR A 35 9.52 -2.47 -3.79
C THR A 35 8.76 -1.38 -4.55
N TYR A 36 9.30 -0.16 -4.65
CA TYR A 36 8.71 0.91 -5.44
C TYR A 36 8.69 0.64 -6.95
N LEU A 37 9.59 -0.18 -7.50
CA LEU A 37 9.55 -0.51 -8.93
C LEU A 37 8.40 -1.47 -9.26
N TYR A 38 7.96 -2.31 -8.31
CA TYR A 38 6.79 -3.17 -8.49
C TYR A 38 5.50 -2.38 -8.23
N SER A 39 4.69 -2.19 -9.27
CA SER A 39 3.43 -1.44 -9.19
C SER A 39 2.46 -1.96 -8.13
N TYR A 40 2.37 -3.28 -7.93
CA TYR A 40 1.60 -3.88 -6.84
C TYR A 40 1.96 -3.30 -5.45
N ARG A 41 3.26 -3.24 -5.13
CA ARG A 41 3.71 -2.72 -3.83
C ARG A 41 3.58 -1.20 -3.75
N ARG A 42 3.53 -0.50 -4.89
CA ARG A 42 3.25 0.94 -4.91
C ARG A 42 1.82 1.24 -4.50
N PHE A 43 0.83 0.54 -5.05
CA PHE A 43 -0.57 0.74 -4.67
C PHE A 43 -0.79 0.46 -3.18
N ASP A 44 -0.35 -0.72 -2.73
CA ASP A 44 -0.43 -1.12 -1.32
C ASP A 44 0.27 -0.12 -0.38
N TYR A 45 1.46 0.38 -0.76
CA TYR A 45 2.14 1.41 0.03
C TYR A 45 1.39 2.75 0.06
N LEU A 46 0.73 3.15 -1.03
CA LEU A 46 -0.04 4.40 -1.08
C LEU A 46 -1.36 4.31 -0.31
N VAL A 47 -1.96 3.12 -0.25
CA VAL A 47 -3.19 2.85 0.52
C VAL A 47 -2.83 2.58 1.97
N ASN A 48 -2.17 1.46 2.27
CA ASN A 48 -1.94 0.98 3.63
C ASN A 48 -0.78 1.66 4.34
N GLY A 49 0.23 2.10 3.57
CA GLY A 49 1.46 2.65 4.11
C GLY A 49 2.34 1.58 4.75
N ASN A 50 3.62 1.89 4.95
CA ASN A 50 4.52 1.03 5.72
C ASN A 50 5.41 1.88 6.64
N VAL A 51 4.91 2.12 7.86
CA VAL A 51 5.61 2.94 8.86
C VAL A 51 6.88 2.25 9.36
N THR A 52 6.89 0.92 9.39
CA THR A 52 8.05 0.11 9.76
C THR A 52 9.22 0.38 8.80
N ASP A 53 8.95 0.43 7.51
CA ASP A 53 9.96 0.69 6.47
C ASP A 53 10.52 2.11 6.55
N VAL A 54 9.65 3.12 6.72
CA VAL A 54 10.06 4.53 6.88
C VAL A 54 10.92 4.70 8.14
N TYR A 55 10.52 4.09 9.26
CA TYR A 55 11.31 4.09 10.49
C TYR A 55 12.69 3.48 10.27
N TRP A 56 12.75 2.26 9.70
CA TRP A 56 14.03 1.58 9.49
C TRP A 56 14.93 2.42 8.59
N PHE A 57 14.41 2.98 7.52
CA PHE A 57 15.16 3.88 6.64
C PHE A 57 15.78 5.05 7.42
N LEU A 58 14.98 5.79 8.19
CA LEU A 58 15.45 6.92 9.01
C LEU A 58 16.47 6.48 10.08
N PHE A 59 16.22 5.34 10.72
CA PHE A 59 17.13 4.76 11.70
C PHE A 59 18.51 4.46 11.08
N TYR A 60 18.56 3.80 9.92
CA TYR A 60 19.81 3.48 9.25
C TYR A 60 20.54 4.72 8.74
N VAL A 61 19.84 5.78 8.31
CA VAL A 61 20.47 7.07 7.97
C VAL A 61 21.22 7.64 9.17
N LEU A 62 20.60 7.63 10.36
CA LEU A 62 21.23 8.12 11.58
C LEU A 62 22.41 7.25 12.01
N GLU A 63 22.29 5.93 11.88
CA GLU A 63 23.40 5.03 12.23
C GLU A 63 24.57 5.18 11.24
N LEU A 64 24.31 5.33 9.95
CA LEU A 64 25.33 5.60 8.95
C LEU A 64 26.08 6.91 9.25
N GLN A 65 25.35 7.96 9.63
CA GLN A 65 25.93 9.23 10.07
C GLN A 65 26.82 9.03 11.31
N ASN A 66 26.37 8.26 12.29
CA ASN A 66 27.14 7.96 13.50
C ASN A 66 28.44 7.19 13.18
N SER A 67 28.37 6.16 12.33
CA SER A 67 29.54 5.39 11.89
C SER A 67 30.53 6.24 11.10
N LEU A 68 30.05 7.09 10.20
CA LEU A 68 30.88 8.04 9.44
C LEU A 68 31.58 9.05 10.37
N ARG A 69 30.85 9.60 11.34
CA ARG A 69 31.40 10.52 12.34
C ARG A 69 32.48 9.85 13.17
N HIS A 70 32.19 8.65 13.68
CA HIS A 70 33.15 7.87 14.48
C HIS A 70 34.44 7.59 13.70
N TRP A 71 34.33 7.14 12.45
CA TRP A 71 35.49 6.92 11.57
C TRP A 71 36.28 8.22 11.32
N ARG A 72 35.61 9.33 10.99
CA ARG A 72 36.26 10.64 10.76
C ARG A 72 37.00 11.14 12.01
N ASN A 73 36.40 11.00 13.19
CA ASN A 73 37.01 11.43 14.45
C ASN A 73 38.28 10.64 14.75
N ILE A 74 38.25 9.31 14.59
CA ILE A 74 39.44 8.47 14.81
C ILE A 74 40.51 8.73 13.74
N ARG A 75 40.12 8.96 12.48
CA ARG A 75 41.06 9.34 11.42
C ARG A 75 41.75 10.67 11.71
N ARG A 76 41.00 11.67 12.18
CA ARG A 76 41.55 12.98 12.60
C ARG A 76 42.50 12.83 13.78
N LEU A 77 42.08 12.10 14.83
CA LEU A 77 42.92 11.81 15.99
C LEU A 77 44.24 11.13 15.60
N ARG A 78 44.16 10.12 14.72
CA ARG A 78 45.34 9.42 14.21
C ARG A 78 46.30 10.35 13.46
N LYS A 79 45.77 11.25 12.63
CA LYS A 79 46.59 12.23 11.90
C LYS A 79 47.28 13.22 12.87
N ARG A 80 46.56 13.75 13.85
CA ARG A 80 47.11 14.68 14.85
C ARG A 80 48.25 14.06 15.66
N LEU A 81 48.04 12.85 16.18
CA LEU A 81 49.05 12.12 16.93
C LEU A 81 50.27 11.74 16.09
N ALA A 82 50.07 11.38 14.81
CA ALA A 82 51.18 11.11 13.89
C ALA A 82 51.99 12.38 13.56
N GLY A 83 51.37 13.56 13.62
CA GLY A 83 52.03 14.86 13.49
C GLY A 83 52.72 15.36 14.76
N GLY A 84 52.69 14.60 15.85
CA GLY A 84 53.29 14.98 17.13
C GLY A 84 52.47 15.95 17.98
N GLU A 85 51.22 16.26 17.58
CA GLU A 85 50.34 17.07 18.41
C GLU A 85 49.92 16.30 19.67
N PRO A 86 50.10 16.88 20.87
CA PRO A 86 49.66 16.24 22.11
C PRO A 86 48.12 16.12 22.14
N LEU A 87 47.64 15.09 22.83
CA LEU A 87 46.21 14.93 23.12
C LEU A 87 45.75 16.09 24.01
N ASP A 88 44.85 16.90 23.48
CA ASP A 88 44.22 17.96 24.24
C ASP A 88 43.19 17.36 25.20
N HIS A 89 43.60 17.18 26.45
CA HIS A 89 42.75 16.70 27.53
C HIS A 89 41.75 17.76 28.02
N HIS A 90 41.90 19.02 27.60
CA HIS A 90 40.99 20.13 27.88
C HIS A 90 40.05 20.46 26.73
N ALA A 91 40.10 19.68 25.64
CA ALA A 91 39.18 19.83 24.51
C ALA A 91 37.72 19.85 25.03
N ASP A 92 36.92 20.77 24.50
CA ASP A 92 35.59 21.09 25.04
C ASP A 92 34.62 19.90 24.89
N TYR A 93 34.71 19.00 25.87
CA TYR A 93 33.98 17.74 25.93
C TYR A 93 32.47 18.01 25.96
N ARG A 94 32.04 19.18 26.45
CA ARG A 94 30.63 19.60 26.42
C ARG A 94 30.10 19.77 25.01
N ALA A 95 30.89 20.28 24.06
CA ALA A 95 30.41 20.48 22.69
C ALA A 95 30.23 19.13 21.97
N ALA A 96 31.21 18.23 22.12
CA ALA A 96 31.12 16.86 21.59
C ALA A 96 30.00 16.06 22.26
N HIS A 97 29.85 16.17 23.58
CA HIS A 97 28.81 15.50 24.35
C HIS A 97 27.41 16.03 24.00
N ARG A 98 27.22 17.35 23.85
CA ARG A 98 25.95 17.94 23.40
C ARG A 98 25.51 17.38 22.06
N HIS A 99 26.42 17.25 21.11
CA HIS A 99 26.08 16.70 19.79
C HIS A 99 25.78 15.20 19.83
N TYR A 100 26.48 14.43 20.67
CA TYR A 100 26.18 13.00 20.89
C TYR A 100 24.83 12.82 21.59
N ALA A 101 24.57 13.62 22.62
CA ALA A 101 23.31 13.65 23.34
C ALA A 101 22.16 14.00 22.40
N LEU A 102 22.31 15.01 21.54
CA LEU A 102 21.30 15.38 20.54
C LEU A 102 20.98 14.21 19.60
N THR A 103 21.99 13.52 19.06
CA THR A 103 21.78 12.34 18.20
C THR A 103 21.14 11.17 18.92
N ALA A 104 21.46 10.96 20.21
CA ALA A 104 20.84 9.93 21.03
C ALA A 104 19.40 10.27 21.39
N TYR A 105 19.12 11.54 21.72
CA TYR A 105 17.79 12.05 22.00
C TYR A 105 16.90 12.03 20.78
N TRP A 106 17.42 12.09 19.55
CA TRP A 106 16.61 11.95 18.34
C TRP A 106 16.13 10.51 18.09
N LYS A 107 16.84 9.50 18.62
CA LYS A 107 16.43 8.10 18.51
C LYS A 107 15.18 7.80 19.33
N LEU A 108 15.02 8.46 20.48
CA LEU A 108 13.87 8.30 21.37
C LEU A 108 12.52 8.67 20.72
N PRO A 109 12.32 9.88 20.13
CA PRO A 109 11.07 10.23 19.47
C PRO A 109 10.85 9.39 18.21
N LEU A 110 11.90 9.01 17.47
CA LEU A 110 11.78 8.06 16.36
C LEU A 110 11.25 6.70 16.82
N TRP A 111 11.77 6.19 17.93
CA TRP A 111 11.32 4.93 18.52
C TRP A 111 9.89 5.05 19.07
N LEU A 112 9.55 6.15 19.75
CA LEU A 112 8.19 6.41 20.22
C LEU A 112 7.20 6.51 19.06
N LEU A 113 7.59 7.15 17.95
CA LEU A 113 6.76 7.24 16.75
C LEU A 113 6.53 5.86 16.12
N LEU A 114 7.55 5.01 16.06
CA LEU A 114 7.39 3.62 15.62
C LEU A 114 6.43 2.85 16.54
N VAL A 115 6.63 2.92 17.85
CA VAL A 115 5.78 2.20 18.80
C VAL A 115 4.34 2.69 18.72
N ALA A 116 4.12 4.01 18.61
CA ALA A 116 2.79 4.57 18.42
C ALA A 116 2.15 4.09 17.11
N ALA A 117 2.93 4.04 16.02
CA ALA A 117 2.46 3.53 14.73
C ALA A 117 2.13 2.04 14.75
N LEU A 118 2.96 1.22 15.41
CA LEU A 118 2.68 -0.21 15.57
C LEU A 118 1.45 -0.44 16.44
N ILE A 119 1.31 0.31 17.55
CA ILE A 119 0.10 0.26 18.39
C ILE A 119 -1.13 0.67 17.59
N ALA A 120 -1.04 1.72 16.76
CA ALA A 120 -2.13 2.14 15.89
C ALA A 120 -2.47 1.03 14.87
N GLN A 121 -1.49 0.47 14.18
CA GLN A 121 -1.71 -0.65 13.24
C GLN A 121 -2.39 -1.85 13.91
N THR A 122 -1.88 -2.29 15.06
CA THR A 122 -2.51 -3.39 15.82
C THR A 122 -3.92 -3.01 16.29
N ALA A 123 -4.13 -1.78 16.74
CA ALA A 123 -5.47 -1.32 17.15
C ALA A 123 -6.45 -1.21 15.97
N HIS A 124 -5.96 -0.94 14.76
CA HIS A 124 -6.76 -0.93 13.54
C HIS A 124 -7.13 -2.35 13.11
N GLU A 125 -6.18 -3.28 13.10
CA GLU A 125 -6.43 -4.71 12.80
C GLU A 125 -7.46 -5.34 13.75
N TYR A 126 -7.50 -4.92 15.02
CA TYR A 126 -8.53 -5.36 15.97
C TYR A 126 -9.90 -4.67 15.82
N ARG A 127 -9.99 -3.63 14.98
CA ARG A 127 -11.21 -2.83 14.71
C ARG A 127 -11.75 -3.04 13.30
N ASP A 128 -11.25 -4.03 12.56
CA ASP A 128 -11.88 -4.47 11.32
C ASP A 128 -13.25 -5.05 11.65
N ASP A 129 -14.23 -4.15 11.73
CA ASP A 129 -15.60 -4.47 12.05
C ASP A 129 -16.28 -4.93 10.75
N VAL A 130 -16.49 -6.24 10.65
CA VAL A 130 -17.40 -6.80 9.64
C VAL A 130 -18.82 -6.51 10.08
N HIS A 131 -19.48 -5.61 9.37
CA HIS A 131 -20.86 -5.23 9.64
C HIS A 131 -21.81 -5.96 8.69
N PRO A 132 -23.03 -6.31 9.16
CA PRO A 132 -24.07 -6.78 8.25
C PRO A 132 -24.37 -5.71 7.20
N LEU A 133 -24.94 -6.13 6.07
CA LEU A 133 -25.34 -5.19 5.02
C LEU A 133 -26.28 -4.10 5.57
N PRO A 134 -26.06 -2.83 5.20
CA PRO A 134 -26.97 -1.76 5.57
C PRO A 134 -28.33 -1.96 4.87
N GLU A 135 -29.43 -1.71 5.59
CA GLU A 135 -30.81 -1.83 5.07
C GLU A 135 -31.18 -0.70 4.08
N GLY A 136 -30.31 0.30 3.91
CA GLY A 136 -30.53 1.45 3.03
C GLY A 136 -29.30 1.81 2.19
N ALA A 137 -29.25 3.06 1.73
CA ALA A 137 -28.11 3.57 0.97
C ALA A 137 -26.82 3.47 1.80
N THR A 138 -25.74 3.04 1.16
CA THR A 138 -24.40 2.98 1.76
C THR A 138 -23.85 4.39 1.99
N ASP A 139 -23.06 4.55 3.04
CA ASP A 139 -22.39 5.83 3.37
C ASP A 139 -21.24 6.17 2.42
N PHE A 140 -20.90 5.24 1.50
CA PHE A 140 -19.87 5.39 0.49
C PHE A 140 -20.40 5.01 -0.91
N PRO A 141 -19.73 5.46 -1.98
CA PRO A 141 -20.07 5.12 -3.36
C PRO A 141 -19.93 3.62 -3.63
N ALA A 142 -21.02 2.88 -3.44
CA ALA A 142 -21.08 1.43 -3.62
C ALA A 142 -22.33 1.06 -4.40
N VAL A 143 -22.22 0.11 -5.33
CA VAL A 143 -23.40 -0.46 -6.02
C VAL A 143 -23.90 -1.67 -5.26
N ARG A 144 -25.22 -1.81 -5.15
CA ARG A 144 -25.86 -2.99 -4.58
C ARG A 144 -26.20 -3.98 -5.69
N LEU A 145 -26.06 -5.27 -5.42
CA LEU A 145 -26.36 -6.35 -6.35
C LEU A 145 -27.83 -6.32 -6.80
N GLU A 146 -28.74 -5.91 -5.91
CA GLU A 146 -30.16 -5.73 -6.21
C GLU A 146 -30.41 -4.65 -7.28
N GLU A 147 -29.59 -3.60 -7.33
CA GLU A 147 -29.73 -2.49 -8.29
C GLU A 147 -29.24 -2.89 -9.68
N VAL A 148 -28.19 -3.73 -9.73
CA VAL A 148 -27.63 -4.24 -10.98
C VAL A 148 -28.59 -5.23 -11.66
N ARG A 149 -29.27 -6.07 -10.87
CA ARG A 149 -30.17 -7.12 -11.40
C ARG A 149 -31.65 -6.73 -11.43
N GLY A 150 -32.04 -5.59 -10.86
CA GLY A 150 -33.40 -5.06 -10.96
C GLY A 150 -34.39 -5.64 -9.95
N GLY A 151 -33.93 -5.92 -8.73
CA GLY A 151 -34.73 -6.48 -7.64
C GLY A 151 -34.59 -8.00 -7.53
N LEU A 152 -34.50 -8.45 -6.28
CA LEU A 152 -34.22 -9.80 -5.78
C LEU A 152 -35.26 -10.89 -6.14
N THR A 153 -35.72 -10.98 -7.38
CA THR A 153 -36.72 -11.98 -7.81
C THR A 153 -36.11 -13.33 -8.18
N GLY A 154 -35.06 -13.77 -7.47
CA GLY A 154 -34.51 -15.12 -7.55
C GLY A 154 -35.01 -15.99 -6.38
N GLU A 155 -35.00 -17.32 -6.53
CA GLU A 155 -35.32 -18.25 -5.42
C GLU A 155 -34.29 -18.19 -4.27
N ASN A 156 -33.16 -17.49 -4.46
CA ASN A 156 -32.03 -17.43 -3.55
C ASN A 156 -31.94 -16.08 -2.82
N ALA A 157 -31.57 -16.12 -1.53
CA ALA A 157 -31.33 -14.92 -0.74
C ALA A 157 -29.95 -14.29 -1.06
N ILE A 158 -29.90 -12.96 -1.19
CA ILE A 158 -28.64 -12.21 -1.20
C ILE A 158 -28.13 -12.11 0.23
N TRP A 159 -26.84 -12.37 0.38
CA TRP A 159 -26.07 -12.16 1.59
C TRP A 159 -24.95 -11.20 1.31
N GLY A 160 -24.40 -10.62 2.36
CA GLY A 160 -23.20 -9.83 2.21
C GLY A 160 -22.72 -9.28 3.52
N GLU A 161 -21.63 -8.54 3.38
CA GLU A 161 -20.95 -7.89 4.47
C GLU A 161 -20.42 -6.54 4.00
N THR A 162 -20.27 -5.63 4.96
CA THR A 162 -19.55 -4.39 4.78
C THR A 162 -18.33 -4.38 5.67
N ARG A 163 -17.23 -3.84 5.15
CA ARG A 163 -15.98 -3.66 5.89
C ARG A 163 -15.55 -2.22 5.78
N HIS A 164 -15.01 -1.69 6.86
CA HIS A 164 -14.54 -0.33 6.94
C HIS A 164 -13.14 -0.31 7.57
N GLU A 165 -12.17 0.17 6.82
CA GLU A 165 -10.76 0.18 7.22
C GLU A 165 -10.18 1.59 7.17
N TRP A 166 -9.43 1.95 8.22
CA TRP A 166 -8.63 3.17 8.25
C TRP A 166 -7.16 2.80 8.11
N THR A 167 -6.53 3.33 7.07
CA THR A 167 -5.11 3.08 6.81
C THR A 167 -4.20 4.12 7.48
N MET A 168 -2.92 3.79 7.60
CA MET A 168 -1.91 4.69 8.19
C MET A 168 -1.59 5.91 7.33
N THR A 169 -1.91 5.88 6.04
CA THR A 169 -1.74 7.03 5.13
C THR A 169 -2.90 8.03 5.26
N GLY A 170 -3.95 7.68 6.01
CA GLY A 170 -5.20 8.44 6.09
C GLY A 170 -6.17 8.12 4.95
N VAL A 171 -5.89 7.10 4.14
CA VAL A 171 -6.87 6.53 3.21
C VAL A 171 -7.92 5.79 4.03
N VAL A 172 -9.19 6.03 3.71
CA VAL A 172 -10.31 5.24 4.22
C VAL A 172 -10.73 4.27 3.13
N ALA A 173 -10.79 2.98 3.46
CA ALA A 173 -11.23 1.94 2.55
C ALA A 173 -12.57 1.38 3.05
N ASP A 174 -13.59 1.50 2.21
CA ASP A 174 -14.92 0.96 2.45
C ASP A 174 -15.19 -0.16 1.46
N GLU A 175 -15.53 -1.36 1.92
CA GLU A 175 -15.85 -2.52 1.09
C GLU A 175 -17.30 -2.94 1.33
N ILE A 176 -18.01 -3.24 0.25
CA ILE A 176 -19.24 -4.02 0.29
C ILE A 176 -19.08 -5.26 -0.57
N ARG A 177 -19.34 -6.42 0.02
CA ARG A 177 -19.33 -7.69 -0.69
C ARG A 177 -20.69 -8.34 -0.57
N GLU A 178 -21.31 -8.61 -1.70
CA GLU A 178 -22.62 -9.24 -1.82
C GLU A 178 -22.56 -10.47 -2.70
N TRP A 179 -23.27 -11.52 -2.32
CA TRP A 179 -23.36 -12.74 -3.09
C TRP A 179 -24.74 -13.36 -3.02
N GLU A 180 -25.13 -13.98 -4.13
CA GLU A 180 -26.34 -14.80 -4.25
C GLU A 180 -25.89 -16.27 -4.14
N TYR A 181 -26.33 -16.98 -3.10
CA TYR A 181 -26.03 -18.42 -2.94
C TYR A 181 -26.72 -19.23 -4.05
N ALA A 182 -26.08 -20.30 -4.49
CA ALA A 182 -26.73 -21.35 -5.28
C ALA A 182 -26.15 -22.72 -4.90
N ASP A 183 -26.79 -23.78 -5.41
CA ASP A 183 -26.36 -25.18 -5.26
C ASP A 183 -25.08 -25.51 -6.06
N ASP A 184 -24.13 -24.57 -6.15
CA ASP A 184 -22.81 -24.82 -6.71
C ASP A 184 -21.92 -25.54 -5.67
N VAL A 185 -21.42 -26.71 -6.05
CA VAL A 185 -20.75 -27.66 -5.13
C VAL A 185 -19.35 -27.19 -4.72
N GLU A 186 -18.73 -26.26 -5.45
CA GLU A 186 -17.34 -25.85 -5.26
C GLU A 186 -17.20 -24.50 -4.54
N THR A 187 -18.09 -23.56 -4.81
CA THR A 187 -18.01 -22.17 -4.32
C THR A 187 -19.25 -21.68 -3.58
N GLY A 188 -20.38 -22.38 -3.70
CA GLY A 188 -21.65 -22.05 -3.04
C GLY A 188 -22.34 -20.77 -3.51
N SER A 189 -21.80 -20.00 -4.47
CA SER A 189 -22.42 -18.75 -4.95
C SER A 189 -22.61 -18.74 -6.46
N GLN A 190 -23.74 -18.21 -6.94
CA GLN A 190 -24.00 -18.03 -8.38
C GLN A 190 -23.52 -16.66 -8.87
N VAL A 191 -23.72 -15.63 -8.05
CA VAL A 191 -23.41 -14.24 -8.40
C VAL A 191 -22.66 -13.60 -7.24
N GLU A 192 -21.67 -12.78 -7.56
CA GLU A 192 -20.89 -12.02 -6.60
C GLU A 192 -20.66 -10.61 -7.12
N LEU A 193 -20.92 -9.62 -6.27
CA LEU A 193 -20.59 -8.23 -6.49
C LEU A 193 -19.76 -7.75 -5.31
N ASN A 194 -18.57 -7.26 -5.59
CA ASN A 194 -17.71 -6.63 -4.61
C ASN A 194 -17.37 -5.21 -5.06
N THR A 195 -17.61 -4.22 -4.21
CA THR A 195 -17.21 -2.84 -4.48
C THR A 195 -16.37 -2.31 -3.33
N VAL A 196 -15.17 -1.82 -3.64
CA VAL A 196 -14.30 -1.11 -2.70
C VAL A 196 -14.14 0.34 -3.12
N CYS A 197 -14.37 1.23 -2.17
CA CYS A 197 -14.12 2.64 -2.30
C CYS A 197 -12.94 3.04 -1.42
N TYR A 198 -11.86 3.51 -2.05
CA TYR A 198 -10.73 4.15 -1.39
C TYR A 198 -10.89 5.66 -1.45
N ARG A 199 -11.01 6.31 -0.29
CA ARG A 199 -11.00 7.77 -0.18
C ARG A 199 -9.64 8.25 0.31
N PHE A 200 -8.91 8.95 -0.55
CA PHE A 200 -7.60 9.49 -0.24
C PHE A 200 -7.69 10.88 0.40
N PRO A 201 -6.69 11.26 1.22
CA PRO A 201 -6.64 12.59 1.82
C PRO A 201 -6.43 13.70 0.77
N LEU A 202 -5.72 13.39 -0.33
CA LEU A 202 -5.32 14.36 -1.37
C LEU A 202 -5.55 13.77 -2.77
N ALA A 203 -5.96 14.60 -3.74
CA ALA A 203 -6.27 14.11 -5.10
C ALA A 203 -5.02 13.59 -5.85
N TRP A 204 -3.88 14.26 -5.71
CA TRP A 204 -2.65 13.82 -6.39
C TRP A 204 -2.14 12.46 -5.89
N THR A 205 -2.47 12.04 -4.65
CA THR A 205 -2.16 10.69 -4.17
C THR A 205 -3.07 9.64 -4.80
N THR A 206 -4.31 10.02 -5.13
CA THR A 206 -5.25 9.19 -5.88
C THR A 206 -4.73 8.95 -7.29
N ASP A 207 -4.24 9.98 -7.99
CA ASP A 207 -3.68 9.83 -9.34
C ASP A 207 -2.50 8.83 -9.35
N MET A 208 -1.56 9.00 -8.43
CA MET A 208 -0.41 8.08 -8.30
C MET A 208 -0.82 6.64 -7.96
N ALA A 209 -1.86 6.47 -7.13
CA ALA A 209 -2.35 5.15 -6.77
C ALA A 209 -3.09 4.51 -7.94
N PHE A 210 -3.90 5.27 -8.68
CA PHE A 210 -4.62 4.77 -9.83
C PHE A 210 -3.68 4.37 -10.97
N ASP A 211 -2.64 5.16 -11.25
CA ASP A 211 -1.57 4.81 -12.19
C ASP A 211 -0.90 3.47 -11.81
N ALA A 212 -0.58 3.30 -10.52
CA ALA A 212 0.02 2.06 -10.03
C ALA A 212 -0.93 0.85 -10.19
N LEU A 213 -2.23 1.07 -10.04
CA LEU A 213 -3.26 0.05 -10.22
C LEU A 213 -3.44 -0.36 -11.70
N GLN A 214 -3.25 0.56 -12.65
CA GLN A 214 -3.28 0.26 -14.09
C GLN A 214 -2.06 -0.52 -14.58
N GLU A 215 -0.88 -0.24 -14.03
CA GLU A 215 0.38 -0.88 -14.45
C GLU A 215 0.41 -2.39 -14.16
N ASN A 216 -0.28 -2.83 -13.12
CA ASN A 216 -0.59 -4.23 -12.88
C ASN A 216 -2.03 -4.27 -12.40
N TRP A 217 -2.95 -4.75 -13.24
CA TRP A 217 -4.37 -5.00 -12.96
C TRP A 217 -4.63 -6.05 -11.85
N TYR A 218 -3.61 -6.30 -11.04
CA TYR A 218 -3.54 -7.21 -9.94
C TYR A 218 -3.63 -6.40 -8.65
N TYR A 219 -4.83 -6.36 -8.07
CA TYR A 219 -5.19 -6.38 -6.65
C TYR A 219 -6.46 -5.57 -6.37
N GLY A 220 -7.60 -6.19 -6.63
CA GLY A 220 -8.81 -5.95 -5.87
C GLY A 220 -9.20 -7.27 -5.21
N LEU A 221 -8.99 -7.36 -3.90
CA LEU A 221 -9.63 -8.31 -2.96
C LEU A 221 -9.45 -9.81 -3.23
N SER A 222 -8.67 -10.43 -2.36
CA SER A 222 -8.34 -11.87 -2.32
C SER A 222 -7.32 -12.34 -3.37
N GLU A 223 -6.42 -13.20 -2.92
CA GLU A 223 -5.34 -13.75 -3.71
C GLU A 223 -5.87 -14.45 -4.97
N VAL A 224 -5.18 -14.25 -6.09
CA VAL A 224 -5.21 -15.09 -7.30
C VAL A 224 -6.42 -14.93 -8.23
N TYR A 225 -6.53 -13.88 -9.05
CA TYR A 225 -7.29 -14.04 -10.32
C TYR A 225 -6.63 -13.30 -11.50
N TRP A 226 -6.34 -14.08 -12.54
CA TRP A 226 -5.60 -13.68 -13.74
C TRP A 226 -6.49 -12.81 -14.63
N THR A 227 -6.07 -11.59 -14.91
CA THR A 227 -6.80 -10.70 -15.80
C THR A 227 -5.96 -10.31 -17.02
N GLY A 228 -6.62 -9.99 -18.14
CA GLY A 228 -5.99 -9.56 -19.40
C GLY A 228 -5.33 -8.18 -19.29
N GLY A 229 -5.25 -7.39 -20.35
CA GLY A 229 -5.03 -5.94 -20.21
C GLY A 229 -6.36 -5.25 -19.89
N GLY A 230 -6.37 -4.20 -19.07
CA GLY A 230 -7.53 -3.31 -18.94
C GLY A 230 -7.71 -2.43 -20.18
N VAL A 231 -8.95 -2.01 -20.42
CA VAL A 231 -9.37 -1.16 -21.54
C VAL A 231 -9.99 0.13 -20.98
N PRO A 232 -9.62 1.32 -21.49
CA PRO A 232 -10.20 2.57 -21.02
C PRO A 232 -11.68 2.65 -21.42
N VAL A 233 -12.51 3.20 -20.53
CA VAL A 233 -13.92 3.47 -20.79
C VAL A 233 -14.08 4.95 -21.12
N GLU A 234 -14.53 5.27 -22.33
CA GLU A 234 -14.86 6.64 -22.70
C GLU A 234 -16.13 7.10 -21.97
N THR A 235 -15.99 8.07 -21.07
CA THR A 235 -17.10 8.56 -20.24
C THR A 235 -16.92 10.03 -19.88
N GLY A 236 -18.04 10.73 -19.69
CA GLY A 236 -18.08 12.09 -19.13
C GLY A 236 -18.66 12.13 -17.70
N LEU A 237 -18.80 10.96 -17.07
CA LEU A 237 -19.45 10.81 -15.77
C LEU A 237 -18.48 10.89 -14.57
N VAL A 238 -17.21 10.60 -14.81
CA VAL A 238 -16.11 10.53 -13.82
C VAL A 238 -14.82 10.99 -14.49
N ASP A 239 -13.81 11.36 -13.70
CA ASP A 239 -12.51 11.78 -14.25
C ASP A 239 -11.86 10.70 -15.13
N GLU A 240 -11.89 9.43 -14.69
CA GLU A 240 -11.28 8.33 -15.41
C GLU A 240 -11.91 6.98 -15.05
N ALA A 241 -12.13 6.13 -16.06
CA ALA A 241 -12.66 4.79 -15.87
C ALA A 241 -11.97 3.79 -16.79
N TRP A 242 -11.70 2.60 -16.25
CA TRP A 242 -11.11 1.49 -16.95
C TRP A 242 -11.87 0.22 -16.62
N THR A 243 -12.06 -0.63 -17.61
CA THR A 243 -12.76 -1.90 -17.47
C THR A 243 -11.88 -3.04 -17.92
N GLN A 244 -12.17 -4.21 -17.39
CA GLN A 244 -11.50 -5.41 -17.78
C GLN A 244 -12.46 -6.59 -17.79
N ALA A 245 -12.49 -7.29 -18.92
CA ALA A 245 -12.96 -8.68 -18.97
C ALA A 245 -11.73 -9.58 -18.71
N PRO A 246 -11.87 -10.66 -17.93
CA PRO A 246 -10.79 -11.63 -17.76
C PRO A 246 -10.49 -12.36 -19.07
N CYS A 247 -9.26 -12.87 -19.17
CA CYS A 247 -8.73 -13.61 -20.32
C CYS A 247 -9.44 -14.96 -20.57
N GLU A 248 -9.03 -15.66 -21.64
CA GLU A 248 -9.47 -16.97 -22.24
C GLU A 248 -10.01 -18.11 -21.34
N LYS A 249 -10.08 -17.97 -20.01
CA LYS A 249 -10.45 -19.03 -19.06
C LYS A 249 -11.48 -18.63 -17.99
N ASN A 250 -12.08 -17.42 -18.01
CA ASN A 250 -12.98 -16.98 -16.95
C ASN A 250 -13.99 -15.92 -17.38
N HIS A 251 -14.60 -16.03 -18.56
CA HIS A 251 -15.23 -14.88 -19.23
C HIS A 251 -16.49 -14.30 -18.55
N TRP A 252 -17.05 -14.97 -17.55
CA TRP A 252 -18.23 -14.59 -16.75
C TRP A 252 -17.92 -13.63 -15.59
N ARG A 253 -16.80 -12.91 -15.67
CA ARG A 253 -16.35 -11.95 -14.64
C ARG A 253 -16.04 -10.60 -15.27
N PHE A 254 -16.07 -9.57 -14.45
CA PHE A 254 -15.94 -8.19 -14.85
C PHE A 254 -15.25 -7.40 -13.74
N ALA A 255 -14.34 -6.51 -14.12
CA ALA A 255 -13.80 -5.51 -13.22
C ALA A 255 -13.97 -4.11 -13.83
N LEU A 256 -14.35 -3.16 -12.99
CA LEU A 256 -14.43 -1.74 -13.29
C LEU A 256 -13.63 -0.97 -12.25
N TYR A 257 -12.76 -0.10 -12.73
CA TYR A 257 -11.88 0.73 -11.93
C TYR A 257 -12.18 2.17 -12.29
N ILE A 258 -12.55 2.97 -11.30
CA ILE A 258 -12.96 4.37 -11.47
C ILE A 258 -12.08 5.22 -10.58
N ARG A 259 -11.62 6.35 -11.12
CA ARG A 259 -11.02 7.43 -10.39
C ARG A 259 -11.90 8.66 -10.55
N ASP A 260 -12.20 9.31 -9.43
CA ASP A 260 -12.91 10.59 -9.44
C ASP A 260 -12.43 11.47 -8.29
N GLY A 261 -11.66 12.52 -8.61
CA GLY A 261 -11.04 13.40 -7.63
C GLY A 261 -10.15 12.69 -6.61
N ARG A 262 -10.69 12.46 -5.40
CA ARG A 262 -9.98 11.80 -4.28
C ARG A 262 -10.37 10.33 -4.09
N TYR A 263 -11.28 9.84 -4.92
CA TYR A 263 -11.85 8.50 -4.79
C TYR A 263 -11.26 7.58 -5.85
N ILE A 264 -10.93 6.37 -5.42
CA ILE A 264 -10.77 5.22 -6.32
C ILE A 264 -11.87 4.24 -5.95
N VAL A 265 -12.71 3.88 -6.91
CA VAL A 265 -13.73 2.84 -6.73
C VAL A 265 -13.37 1.66 -7.61
N THR A 266 -13.27 0.48 -7.01
CA THR A 266 -13.06 -0.77 -7.72
C THR A 266 -14.31 -1.62 -7.55
N THR A 267 -14.84 -2.13 -8.65
CA THR A 267 -16.00 -3.01 -8.64
C THR A 267 -15.68 -4.27 -9.39
N PHE A 268 -15.84 -5.40 -8.71
CA PHE A 268 -15.75 -6.73 -9.27
C PHE A 268 -17.15 -7.32 -9.34
N TYR A 269 -17.55 -7.79 -10.52
CA TYR A 269 -18.82 -8.45 -10.74
C TYR A 269 -18.59 -9.81 -11.39
N LEU A 270 -19.32 -10.81 -10.93
CA LEU A 270 -19.16 -12.18 -11.32
C LEU A 270 -20.55 -12.82 -11.40
N ASP A 271 -20.87 -13.46 -12.52
CA ASP A 271 -22.18 -14.08 -12.74
C ASP A 271 -22.04 -15.43 -13.44
N ARG A 272 -21.99 -16.50 -12.64
CA ARG A 272 -21.83 -17.88 -13.13
C ARG A 272 -23.03 -18.38 -13.93
N ALA A 273 -24.19 -17.71 -13.84
CA ALA A 273 -25.38 -18.09 -14.61
C ALA A 273 -25.16 -17.95 -16.12
N TYR A 274 -24.24 -17.08 -16.53
CA TYR A 274 -23.89 -16.87 -17.93
C TYR A 274 -22.99 -17.97 -18.53
N GLY A 275 -22.48 -18.90 -17.70
CA GLY A 275 -21.60 -19.99 -18.13
C GLY A 275 -20.17 -19.52 -18.46
N ASP A 276 -19.28 -20.46 -18.79
CA ASP A 276 -17.96 -20.10 -19.32
C ASP A 276 -18.12 -19.64 -20.77
N PHE A 277 -17.80 -18.39 -21.08
CA PHE A 277 -17.86 -17.92 -22.47
C PHE A 277 -16.58 -18.32 -23.19
N ASP A 278 -16.58 -19.38 -23.98
CA ASP A 278 -15.41 -19.69 -24.83
C ASP A 278 -15.20 -18.64 -25.96
N ASP A 279 -16.15 -17.72 -26.13
CA ASP A 279 -16.18 -16.69 -27.19
C ASP A 279 -15.80 -15.29 -26.65
N PRO A 280 -14.70 -14.69 -27.13
CA PRO A 280 -14.30 -13.33 -26.78
C PRO A 280 -15.36 -12.25 -27.06
N GLU A 281 -16.14 -12.37 -28.14
CA GLU A 281 -17.16 -11.36 -28.50
C GLU A 281 -18.29 -11.32 -27.45
N VAL A 282 -18.66 -12.48 -26.92
CA VAL A 282 -19.68 -12.59 -25.86
C VAL A 282 -19.15 -12.03 -24.55
N ALA A 283 -17.86 -12.25 -24.24
CA ALA A 283 -17.21 -11.68 -23.07
C ALA A 283 -17.11 -10.15 -23.14
N GLU A 284 -16.81 -9.60 -24.31
CA GLU A 284 -16.81 -8.15 -24.55
C GLU A 284 -18.22 -7.57 -24.42
N ALA A 285 -19.23 -8.22 -24.99
CA ALA A 285 -20.61 -7.77 -24.86
C ALA A 285 -21.10 -7.80 -23.40
N PHE A 286 -20.72 -8.83 -22.63
CA PHE A 286 -21.01 -8.90 -21.20
C PHE A 286 -20.34 -7.76 -20.43
N ARG A 287 -19.05 -7.52 -20.69
CA ARG A 287 -18.30 -6.40 -20.11
C ARG A 287 -19.00 -5.07 -20.38
N ASP A 288 -19.34 -4.79 -21.64
CA ASP A 288 -19.92 -3.51 -22.03
C ASP A 288 -21.29 -3.31 -21.37
N GLN A 289 -22.11 -4.36 -21.30
CA GLN A 289 -23.37 -4.32 -20.54
C GLN A 289 -23.16 -4.05 -19.05
N CYS A 290 -22.13 -4.62 -18.43
CA CYS A 290 -21.79 -4.34 -17.03
C CYS A 290 -21.33 -2.88 -16.86
N VAL A 291 -20.50 -2.34 -17.76
CA VAL A 291 -20.10 -0.93 -17.74
C VAL A 291 -21.32 -0.01 -17.82
N GLU A 292 -22.20 -0.23 -18.81
CA GLU A 292 -23.38 0.60 -19.04
C GLU A 292 -24.35 0.61 -17.85
N LYS A 293 -24.41 -0.48 -17.08
CA LYS A 293 -25.26 -0.60 -15.89
C LYS A 293 -24.62 -0.01 -14.64
N ILE A 294 -23.37 -0.36 -14.37
CA ILE A 294 -22.72 -0.09 -13.07
C ILE A 294 -22.13 1.31 -13.02
N LEU A 295 -21.50 1.78 -14.10
CA LEU A 295 -20.79 3.06 -14.12
C LEU A 295 -21.71 4.26 -13.80
N PRO A 296 -22.93 4.38 -14.36
CA PRO A 296 -23.81 5.49 -14.02
C PRO A 296 -24.24 5.51 -12.55
N LEU A 297 -24.45 4.34 -11.95
CA LEU A 297 -24.82 4.21 -10.54
C LEU A 297 -23.69 4.68 -9.62
N LEU A 298 -22.44 4.30 -9.92
CA LEU A 298 -21.27 4.76 -9.17
C LEU A 298 -21.03 6.25 -9.34
N ALA A 299 -21.09 6.75 -10.57
CA ALA A 299 -20.91 8.16 -10.85
C ALA A 299 -21.95 9.04 -10.14
N GLN A 300 -23.21 8.60 -10.08
CA GLN A 300 -24.24 9.32 -9.34
C GLN A 300 -23.90 9.43 -7.85
N ARG A 301 -23.34 8.38 -7.25
CA ARG A 301 -22.96 8.35 -5.84
C ARG A 301 -21.69 9.14 -5.53
N LEU A 302 -20.77 9.24 -6.48
CA LEU A 302 -19.56 10.06 -6.35
C LEU A 302 -19.87 11.57 -6.42
N ASN A 303 -20.97 11.95 -7.09
CA ASN A 303 -21.43 13.35 -7.21
C ASN A 303 -22.31 13.84 -6.04
N GLY A 304 -22.68 12.97 -5.08
CA GLY A 304 -23.54 13.27 -3.93
C GLY A 304 -22.76 13.64 -2.69
#